data_AF-A0A9X9MGJ4-F1
#
_entry.id   AF-A0A9X9MGJ4-F1
#
_cell.length_a   1.000
_cell.length_b   1.000
_cell.length_c   1.000
_cell.angle_alpha   90.00
_cell.angle_beta   90.00
_cell.angle_gamma   90.00
#
_symmetry.space_group_name_H-M   'P 1'
#
loop_
_entity.id
_entity.type
_entity.pdbx_description
1 polymer ?
#
loop_
_entity_poly.entity_id
_entity_poly.type
_entity_poly.pdbx_seq_one_letter_code
_entity_poly.pdbx_strand_id
1 'polypeptide(L)'
;MAADNKMPALKNLQGFLWRSGYESGALRCTLFSDVAPVLQKWNSSGLKIFIYSSGSVAAQKLLFQYTDSGDLRLYINDYYDTVNAGAKNDSQSYASIIAGGPDHLRRAEKWLFCSDRTCEVEAALTVGLEALVVVRPGNILLDAEESSRFHLVQSLADISLDGRANGDSLS
;
A
#
# COMPACT_ATOMS: atom_id res chain seq x y z
N MET A 1 -31.51 -1.52 19.61
CA MET A 1 -30.88 -1.23 18.30
C MET A 1 -30.12 0.08 18.45
N ALA A 2 -28.81 0.02 18.64
CA ALA A 2 -27.99 1.23 18.74
C ALA A 2 -27.79 1.78 17.33
N ALA A 3 -28.23 3.03 17.10
CA ALA A 3 -28.04 3.69 15.82
C ALA A 3 -26.54 3.90 15.57
N ASP A 4 -26.00 3.20 14.58
CA ASP A 4 -24.65 3.41 14.03
C ASP A 4 -24.63 4.74 13.28
N ASN A 5 -24.64 5.84 14.03
CA ASN A 5 -24.52 7.18 13.48
C ASN A 5 -23.02 7.45 13.28
N LYS A 6 -22.46 6.97 12.15
CA LYS A 6 -21.10 7.33 11.72
C LYS A 6 -21.05 8.81 11.39
N MET A 7 -20.94 9.65 12.42
CA MET A 7 -21.00 11.10 12.34
C MET A 7 -19.79 11.64 11.54
N PRO A 8 -20.00 12.34 10.42
CA PRO A 8 -18.93 13.02 9.67
C PRO A 8 -18.08 13.94 10.54
N ALA A 9 -18.69 14.55 11.57
CA ALA A 9 -18.01 15.39 12.55
C ALA A 9 -16.89 14.65 13.31
N LEU A 10 -17.08 13.36 13.64
CA LEU A 10 -16.08 12.57 14.35
C LEU A 10 -14.87 12.25 13.44
N LYS A 11 -15.11 11.93 12.16
CA LYS A 11 -14.03 11.73 11.18
C LYS A 11 -13.24 13.02 10.95
N ASN A 12 -13.91 14.16 10.88
CA ASN A 12 -13.26 15.46 10.75
C ASN A 12 -12.40 15.78 11.98
N LEU A 13 -12.90 15.49 13.18
CA LEU A 13 -12.14 15.64 14.41
C LEU A 13 -10.91 14.72 14.46
N GLN A 14 -11.07 13.44 14.09
CA GLN A 14 -9.95 12.48 14.01
C GLN A 14 -8.86 12.97 13.05
N GLY A 15 -9.25 13.44 11.87
CA GLY A 15 -8.32 14.03 10.89
C GLY A 15 -7.60 15.27 11.43
N PHE A 16 -8.32 16.15 12.16
CA PHE A 16 -7.74 17.32 12.81
C PHE A 16 -6.74 16.94 13.91
N LEU A 17 -7.10 15.99 14.78
CA LEU A 17 -6.24 15.53 15.87
C LEU A 17 -4.96 14.87 15.35
N TRP A 18 -5.06 14.02 14.31
CA TRP A 18 -3.89 13.43 13.68
C TRP A 18 -2.98 14.48 13.07
N ARG A 19 -3.55 15.43 12.31
CA ARG A 19 -2.76 16.53 11.73
C ARG A 19 -2.02 17.31 12.82
N SER A 20 -2.74 17.73 13.87
CA SER A 20 -2.15 18.48 14.99
C SER A 20 -1.05 17.68 15.71
N GLY A 21 -1.27 16.39 15.94
CA GLY A 21 -0.26 15.52 16.55
C GLY A 21 0.99 15.38 15.69
N TYR A 22 0.84 15.22 14.38
CA TYR A 22 1.96 15.13 13.45
C TYR A 22 2.72 16.46 13.27
N GLU A 23 1.98 17.57 13.10
CA GLU A 23 2.55 18.92 12.94
C GLU A 23 3.30 19.40 14.19
N SER A 24 2.78 19.09 15.38
CA SER A 24 3.45 19.39 16.65
C SER A 24 4.65 18.48 16.94
N GLY A 25 4.82 17.39 16.18
CA GLY A 25 5.83 16.36 16.44
C GLY A 25 5.49 15.41 17.58
N ALA A 26 4.31 15.54 18.21
CA ALA A 26 3.83 14.60 19.21
C ALA A 26 3.55 13.20 18.63
N LEU A 27 3.28 13.13 17.32
CA LEU A 27 3.17 11.90 16.55
C LEU A 27 4.26 11.84 15.48
N ARG A 28 4.84 10.65 15.34
CA ARG A 28 5.72 10.24 14.24
C ARG A 28 5.29 8.86 13.78
N CYS A 29 5.38 8.61 12.48
CA CYS A 29 5.18 7.27 11.95
C CYS A 29 6.51 6.52 11.96
N THR A 30 6.56 5.47 12.77
CA THR A 30 7.65 4.49 12.74
C THR A 30 7.34 3.46 11.66
N LEU A 31 8.18 3.41 10.63
CA LEU A 31 8.14 2.39 9.59
C LEU A 31 9.17 1.31 9.89
N PHE A 32 8.98 0.12 9.31
CA PHE A 32 10.04 -0.90 9.31
C PHE A 32 11.30 -0.35 8.61
N SER A 33 12.47 -0.71 9.12
CA SER A 33 13.75 -0.10 8.74
C SER A 33 14.12 -0.29 7.26
N ASP A 34 13.57 -1.30 6.59
CA ASP A 34 13.77 -1.56 5.17
C ASP A 34 12.87 -0.70 4.26
N VAL A 35 11.78 -0.13 4.77
CA VAL A 35 10.77 0.54 3.93
C VAL A 35 11.34 1.80 3.27
N ALA A 36 11.86 2.75 4.03
CA ALA A 36 12.34 4.01 3.47
C ALA A 36 13.49 3.82 2.45
N PRO A 37 14.53 2.99 2.73
CA PRO A 37 15.57 2.69 1.74
C PRO A 37 15.04 2.03 0.47
N VAL A 38 14.07 1.12 0.59
CA VAL A 38 13.50 0.42 -0.57
C VAL A 38 12.64 1.35 -1.43
N LEU A 39 11.79 2.19 -0.83
CA LEU A 39 11.02 3.18 -1.59
C LEU A 39 11.94 4.14 -2.36
N GLN A 40 13.02 4.59 -1.72
CA GLN A 40 14.04 5.43 -2.37
C GLN A 40 14.70 4.71 -3.56
N LYS A 41 15.11 3.45 -3.36
CA LYS A 41 15.73 2.62 -4.40
C LYS A 41 14.78 2.43 -5.58
N TRP A 42 13.55 1.99 -5.33
CA TRP A 42 12.55 1.75 -6.37
C TRP A 42 12.23 3.02 -7.15
N ASN A 43 12.01 4.15 -6.47
CA ASN A 43 11.78 5.43 -7.12
C ASN A 43 12.97 5.87 -7.99
N SER A 44 14.20 5.74 -7.48
CA SER A 44 15.43 6.08 -8.22
C SER A 44 15.66 5.17 -9.43
N SER A 45 15.19 3.93 -9.36
CA SER A 45 15.18 3.00 -10.50
C SER A 45 14.04 3.25 -11.49
N GLY A 46 13.22 4.30 -11.30
CA GLY A 46 12.14 4.66 -12.20
C GLY A 46 10.80 3.94 -11.96
N LEU A 47 10.72 3.08 -10.94
CA LEU A 47 9.46 2.44 -10.57
C LEU A 47 8.48 3.46 -9.98
N LYS A 48 7.19 3.24 -10.24
CA LYS A 48 6.10 4.02 -9.67
C LYS A 48 5.57 3.32 -8.43
N ILE A 49 5.44 4.07 -7.35
CA ILE A 49 4.99 3.59 -6.05
C ILE A 49 3.61 4.16 -5.76
N PHE A 50 2.66 3.30 -5.42
CA PHE A 50 1.30 3.67 -5.08
C PHE A 50 0.95 3.07 -3.72
N ILE A 51 0.14 3.77 -2.93
CA ILE A 51 -0.35 3.27 -1.65
C ILE A 51 -1.82 2.94 -1.77
N TYR A 52 -2.25 1.79 -1.23
CA TYR A 52 -3.67 1.44 -1.13
C TYR A 52 -4.00 1.00 0.30
N SER A 53 -4.86 1.75 0.99
CA SER A 53 -5.17 1.52 2.41
C SER A 53 -6.62 1.89 2.75
N SER A 54 -7.17 1.28 3.80
CA SER A 54 -8.50 1.64 4.31
C SER A 54 -8.51 3.02 4.99
N GLY A 55 -7.35 3.55 5.37
CA GLY A 55 -7.22 4.93 5.86
C GLY A 55 -7.42 5.93 4.72
N SER A 56 -8.04 7.09 4.99
CA SER A 56 -8.27 8.09 3.94
C SER A 56 -6.98 8.57 3.29
N VAL A 57 -7.02 8.97 2.01
CA VAL A 57 -5.87 9.54 1.31
C VAL A 57 -5.19 10.67 2.11
N ALA A 58 -5.97 11.52 2.79
CA ALA A 58 -5.44 12.58 3.65
C ALA A 58 -4.63 12.03 4.83
N ALA A 59 -5.11 10.96 5.48
CA ALA A 59 -4.40 10.31 6.59
C ALA A 59 -3.14 9.59 6.09
N GLN A 60 -3.19 8.92 4.93
CA GLN A 60 -2.03 8.29 4.32
C GLN A 60 -0.93 9.33 4.01
N LYS A 61 -1.29 10.48 3.43
CA LYS A 61 -0.34 11.57 3.16
C LYS A 61 0.29 12.11 4.45
N LEU A 62 -0.48 12.30 5.52
CA LEU A 62 0.07 12.70 6.82
C LEU A 62 1.05 11.66 7.37
N LEU A 63 0.70 10.38 7.32
CA LEU A 63 1.54 9.29 7.79
C LEU A 63 2.91 9.31 7.08
N PHE A 64 2.93 9.38 5.75
CA PHE A 64 4.18 9.38 4.98
C PHE A 64 4.91 10.73 5.00
N GLN A 65 4.26 11.83 5.40
CA GLN A 65 4.94 13.13 5.58
C GLN A 65 5.77 13.17 6.85
N TYR A 66 5.31 12.52 7.92
CA TYR A 66 5.89 12.64 9.26
C TYR A 66 6.44 11.30 9.76
N THR A 67 7.38 10.73 9.01
CA THR A 67 8.05 9.47 9.40
C THR A 67 9.34 9.73 10.17
N ASP A 68 9.86 8.70 10.86
CA ASP A 68 11.19 8.74 11.48
C ASP A 68 12.34 8.82 10.46
N SER A 69 12.04 8.61 9.17
CA SER A 69 12.98 8.72 8.04
C SER A 69 12.76 9.98 7.20
N GLY A 70 12.00 10.96 7.71
CA GLY A 70 11.66 12.20 7.00
C GLY A 70 10.36 12.12 6.21
N ASP A 71 10.15 13.08 5.30
CA ASP A 71 9.00 13.09 4.39
C ASP A 71 9.26 12.10 3.24
N LEU A 72 8.47 11.04 3.15
CA LEU A 72 8.58 10.01 2.11
C LEU A 72 7.58 10.21 0.97
N ARG A 73 6.72 11.24 1.02
CA ARG A 73 5.72 11.47 -0.04
C ARG A 73 6.36 11.74 -1.39
N LEU A 74 7.58 12.26 -1.43
CA LEU A 74 8.29 12.49 -2.68
C LEU A 74 8.59 11.21 -3.49
N TYR A 75 8.55 10.04 -2.83
CA TYR A 75 8.75 8.76 -3.49
C TYR A 75 7.45 8.10 -3.95
N ILE A 76 6.29 8.63 -3.52
CA ILE A 76 4.96 8.05 -3.77
C ILE A 76 4.27 8.83 -4.89
N ASN A 77 3.76 8.12 -5.88
CA ASN A 77 3.13 8.69 -7.06
C ASN A 77 1.63 8.95 -6.87
N ASP A 78 0.91 8.04 -6.21
CA ASP A 78 -0.50 8.27 -5.87
C ASP A 78 -0.97 7.43 -4.68
N TYR A 79 -2.17 7.76 -4.19
CA TYR A 79 -2.80 7.18 -3.01
C TYR A 79 -4.23 6.76 -3.31
N TYR A 80 -4.55 5.54 -2.92
CA TYR A 80 -5.86 4.92 -3.06
C TYR A 80 -6.42 4.57 -1.69
N ASP A 81 -7.71 4.81 -1.51
CA ASP A 81 -8.47 4.41 -0.34
C ASP A 81 -9.78 3.73 -0.74
N THR A 82 -10.59 3.37 0.27
CA THR A 82 -11.84 2.65 0.00
C THR A 82 -12.92 3.50 -0.64
N VAL A 83 -12.73 4.82 -0.73
CA VAL A 83 -13.66 5.75 -1.38
C VAL A 83 -13.33 5.89 -2.86
N ASN A 84 -12.05 5.95 -3.24
CA ASN A 84 -11.64 6.16 -4.64
C ASN A 84 -11.30 4.87 -5.40
N ALA A 85 -10.97 3.77 -4.70
CA ALA A 85 -10.66 2.48 -5.34
C ALA A 85 -11.72 1.40 -5.03
N GLY A 86 -12.28 1.37 -3.82
CA GLY A 86 -13.25 0.35 -3.39
C GLY A 86 -12.75 -0.53 -2.24
N ALA A 87 -13.39 -1.66 -1.98
CA ALA A 87 -12.99 -2.55 -0.88
C ALA A 87 -11.68 -3.31 -1.21
N LYS A 88 -10.79 -3.48 -0.21
CA LYS A 88 -9.47 -4.11 -0.43
C LYS A 88 -9.53 -5.61 -0.74
N ASN A 89 -10.63 -6.28 -0.40
CA ASN A 89 -10.88 -7.68 -0.75
C ASN A 89 -11.73 -7.84 -2.03
N ASP A 90 -12.04 -6.75 -2.73
CA ASP A 90 -12.74 -6.78 -4.01
C ASP A 90 -11.75 -6.61 -5.16
N SER A 91 -11.73 -7.61 -6.04
CA SER A 91 -10.93 -7.63 -7.28
C SER A 91 -11.17 -6.41 -8.18
N GLN A 92 -12.39 -5.87 -8.21
CA GLN A 92 -12.73 -4.69 -9.03
C GLN A 92 -12.00 -3.42 -8.57
N SER A 93 -11.63 -3.35 -7.29
CA SER A 93 -10.85 -2.21 -6.77
C SER A 93 -9.46 -2.16 -7.42
N TYR A 94 -8.84 -3.32 -7.61
CA TYR A 94 -7.53 -3.43 -8.25
C TYR A 94 -7.60 -3.13 -9.75
N ALA A 95 -8.65 -3.60 -10.43
CA ALA A 95 -8.90 -3.23 -11.83
C ALA A 95 -9.06 -1.70 -11.98
N SER A 96 -9.77 -1.05 -11.05
CA SER A 96 -9.96 0.40 -11.03
C SER A 96 -8.65 1.16 -10.80
N ILE A 97 -7.80 0.67 -9.89
CA ILE A 97 -6.45 1.23 -9.65
C ILE A 97 -5.59 1.14 -10.91
N ILE A 98 -5.55 -0.01 -11.58
CA ILE A 98 -4.78 -0.18 -12.83
C ILE A 98 -5.28 0.79 -13.90
N ALA A 99 -6.60 0.89 -14.08
CA ALA A 99 -7.20 1.77 -15.08
C ALA A 99 -6.97 3.26 -14.80
N GLY A 100 -6.98 3.65 -13.52
CA GLY A 100 -6.68 5.02 -13.05
C GLY A 100 -5.19 5.39 -13.13
N GLY A 101 -4.30 4.39 -13.21
CA GLY A 101 -2.87 4.61 -13.35
C GLY A 101 -2.45 5.22 -14.71
N PRO A 102 -1.17 5.63 -14.83
CA PRO A 102 -0.61 6.13 -16.09
C PRO A 102 -0.81 5.16 -17.26
N ASP A 103 -1.01 5.67 -18.48
CA ASP A 103 -1.34 4.85 -19.67
C ASP A 103 -0.39 3.66 -19.88
N HIS A 104 0.92 3.89 -19.73
CA HIS A 104 1.93 2.85 -19.91
C HIS A 104 1.91 1.77 -18.82
N LEU A 105 1.16 1.96 -17.73
CA LEU A 105 0.96 1.02 -16.63
C LEU A 105 -0.42 0.35 -16.64
N ARG A 106 -1.30 0.58 -17.62
CA ARG A 106 -2.66 0.00 -17.63
C ARG A 106 -2.75 -1.52 -17.90
N ARG A 107 -1.66 -2.25 -17.70
CA ARG A 107 -1.57 -3.70 -17.85
C ARG A 107 -1.26 -4.33 -16.50
N ALA A 108 -2.05 -5.31 -16.08
CA ALA A 108 -1.97 -5.87 -14.73
C ALA A 108 -0.60 -6.50 -14.43
N GLU A 109 0.03 -7.13 -15.42
CA GLU A 109 1.35 -7.75 -15.31
C GLU A 109 2.50 -6.74 -15.03
N LYS A 110 2.24 -5.43 -15.12
CA LYS A 110 3.21 -4.40 -14.74
C LYS A 110 3.19 -4.03 -13.26
N TRP A 111 2.23 -4.55 -12.51
CA TRP A 111 2.04 -4.19 -11.10
C TRP A 111 2.44 -5.36 -10.22
N LEU A 112 3.15 -5.03 -9.15
CA LEU A 112 3.34 -5.89 -8.00
C LEU A 112 2.57 -5.30 -6.82
N PHE A 113 1.67 -6.09 -6.25
CA PHE A 113 0.94 -5.74 -5.03
C PHE A 113 1.53 -6.46 -3.81
N CYS A 114 1.73 -5.69 -2.73
CA CYS A 114 2.28 -6.19 -1.48
C CYS A 114 1.30 -5.92 -0.34
N SER A 115 0.84 -6.97 0.35
CA SER A 115 -0.06 -6.84 1.52
C SER A 115 0.24 -7.89 2.58
N ASP A 116 -0.11 -7.63 3.84
CA ASP A 116 -0.11 -8.64 4.91
C ASP A 116 -1.34 -9.56 4.87
N ARG A 117 -2.36 -9.22 4.07
CA ARG A 117 -3.66 -9.92 4.05
C ARG A 117 -3.80 -10.81 2.83
N THR A 118 -3.93 -12.11 3.07
CA THR A 118 -4.12 -13.13 2.02
C THR A 118 -5.33 -12.83 1.14
N CYS A 119 -6.46 -12.42 1.72
CA CYS A 119 -7.66 -12.07 0.95
C CYS A 119 -7.49 -10.85 0.02
N GLU A 120 -6.61 -9.90 0.37
CA GLU A 120 -6.28 -8.76 -0.50
C GLU A 120 -5.36 -9.21 -1.63
N VAL A 121 -4.37 -10.06 -1.32
CA VAL A 121 -3.47 -10.67 -2.31
C VAL A 121 -4.26 -11.52 -3.32
N GLU A 122 -5.20 -12.35 -2.87
CA GLU A 122 -6.08 -13.13 -3.74
C GLU A 122 -6.91 -12.25 -4.68
N ALA A 123 -7.49 -11.17 -4.16
CA ALA A 123 -8.26 -10.22 -4.95
C ALA A 123 -7.41 -9.54 -6.04
N ALA A 124 -6.16 -9.18 -5.73
CA ALA A 124 -5.22 -8.64 -6.71
C ALA A 124 -4.83 -9.66 -7.78
N LEU A 125 -4.51 -10.90 -7.39
CA LEU A 125 -4.17 -11.99 -8.32
C LEU A 125 -5.32 -12.27 -9.31
N THR A 126 -6.58 -12.15 -8.86
CA THR A 126 -7.77 -12.44 -9.68
C THR A 126 -7.87 -11.55 -10.92
N VAL A 127 -7.33 -10.33 -10.88
CA VAL A 127 -7.30 -9.42 -12.05
C VAL A 127 -5.95 -9.43 -12.79
N GLY A 128 -5.07 -10.38 -12.45
CA GLY A 128 -3.79 -10.60 -13.12
C GLY A 128 -2.64 -9.72 -12.64
N LEU A 129 -2.76 -9.06 -11.48
CA LEU A 129 -1.56 -8.45 -10.86
C LEU A 129 -0.63 -9.58 -10.41
N GLU A 130 0.66 -9.29 -10.39
CA GLU A 130 1.53 -10.03 -9.50
C GLU A 130 1.28 -9.57 -8.06
N ALA A 131 1.26 -10.49 -7.12
CA ALA A 131 1.05 -10.15 -5.72
C ALA A 131 1.79 -11.09 -4.77
N LEU A 132 2.21 -10.55 -3.64
CA LEU A 132 2.92 -11.28 -2.59
C LEU A 132 2.44 -10.88 -1.20
N VAL A 133 2.65 -11.78 -0.25
CA VAL A 133 2.34 -11.53 1.16
C VAL A 133 3.59 -11.04 1.89
N VAL A 134 3.48 -9.89 2.56
CA VAL A 134 4.55 -9.35 3.39
C VAL A 134 4.31 -9.76 4.85
N VAL A 135 5.20 -10.59 5.38
CA VAL A 135 5.13 -11.12 6.74
C VAL A 135 5.98 -10.25 7.66
N ARG A 136 5.34 -9.57 8.61
CA ARG A 136 6.01 -8.75 9.63
C ARG A 136 5.72 -9.24 11.04
N PRO A 137 6.61 -8.97 12.02
CA PRO A 137 6.33 -9.25 13.42
C PRO A 137 5.01 -8.62 13.85
N GLY A 138 4.11 -9.42 14.43
CA GLY A 138 2.78 -8.99 14.87
C GLY A 138 1.65 -9.18 13.85
N ASN A 139 1.95 -9.62 12.62
CA ASN A 139 0.91 -10.03 11.67
C ASN A 139 0.19 -11.31 12.16
N ILE A 140 -0.99 -11.57 11.59
CA ILE A 140 -1.68 -12.84 11.78
C ILE A 140 -0.80 -13.96 11.22
N LEU A 141 -0.66 -15.04 11.99
CA LEU A 141 0.07 -16.22 11.55
C LEU A 141 -0.70 -16.91 10.43
N LEU A 142 -0.02 -17.14 9.32
CA LEU A 142 -0.52 -17.95 8.22
C LEU A 142 -0.39 -19.42 8.59
N ASP A 143 -1.38 -20.23 8.21
CA ASP A 143 -1.26 -21.69 8.32
C ASP A 143 -0.36 -22.27 7.22
N ALA A 144 -0.13 -23.59 7.26
CA ALA A 144 0.73 -24.27 6.30
C ALA A 144 0.15 -24.26 4.87
N GLU A 145 -1.18 -24.21 4.74
CA GLU A 145 -1.84 -24.18 3.44
C GLU A 145 -1.69 -22.80 2.81
N GLU A 146 -2.03 -21.73 3.53
CA GLU A 146 -1.85 -20.34 3.09
C GLU A 146 -0.38 -20.05 2.77
N SER A 147 0.54 -20.51 3.61
CA SER A 147 1.98 -20.29 3.41
C SER A 147 2.52 -20.98 2.15
N SER A 148 1.88 -22.07 1.71
CA SER A 148 2.25 -22.78 0.48
C SER A 148 1.66 -22.15 -0.78
N ARG A 149 0.56 -21.39 -0.65
CA ARG A 149 -0.20 -20.81 -1.77
C ARG A 149 0.35 -19.47 -2.24
N PHE A 150 0.99 -18.70 -1.37
CA PHE A 150 1.47 -17.35 -1.69
C PHE A 150 2.99 -17.24 -1.68
N HIS A 151 3.52 -16.33 -2.49
CA HIS A 151 4.91 -15.90 -2.34
C HIS A 151 5.02 -15.01 -1.09
N LEU A 152 5.87 -15.41 -0.15
CA LEU A 152 6.06 -14.71 1.13
C LEU A 152 7.41 -14.00 1.17
N VAL A 153 7.43 -12.76 1.67
CA VAL A 153 8.66 -12.02 1.97
C VAL A 153 8.61 -11.43 3.38
N GLN A 154 9.76 -11.30 4.03
CA GLN A 154 9.85 -10.72 5.38
C GLN A 154 10.31 -9.26 5.37
N SER A 155 10.95 -8.85 4.28
CA SER A 155 11.43 -7.51 4.01
C SER A 155 11.08 -7.09 2.58
N LEU A 156 10.79 -5.80 2.38
CA LEU A 156 10.67 -5.28 1.01
C LEU A 156 12.02 -5.33 0.27
N ALA A 157 13.12 -5.40 1.02
CA ALA A 157 14.46 -5.55 0.45
C ALA A 157 14.69 -6.92 -0.21
N ASP A 158 13.86 -7.92 0.13
CA ASP A 158 13.96 -9.28 -0.45
C ASP A 158 13.32 -9.36 -1.85
N ILE A 159 12.62 -8.31 -2.27
CA ILE A 159 11.93 -8.25 -3.56
C ILE A 159 12.91 -7.80 -4.64
N SER A 160 13.25 -8.68 -5.57
CA SER A 160 13.95 -8.30 -6.81
C SER A 160 12.96 -7.86 -7.88
N LEU A 161 13.19 -6.67 -8.44
CA LEU A 161 12.40 -6.07 -9.52
C LEU A 161 13.27 -5.78 -10.76
N ASP A 162 14.38 -6.50 -10.90
CA ASP A 162 15.33 -6.29 -11.98
C ASP A 162 14.63 -6.40 -13.35
N GLY A 163 14.87 -5.43 -14.23
CA GLY A 163 14.28 -5.36 -15.59
C GLY A 163 12.91 -4.65 -15.70
N ARG A 164 12.14 -4.50 -14.60
CA ARG A 164 10.76 -3.97 -14.69
C ARG A 164 10.65 -2.48 -15.01
N ALA A 165 11.69 -1.71 -14.69
CA ALA A 165 11.73 -0.29 -15.00
C ALA A 165 11.71 -0.01 -16.52
N ASN A 166 12.16 -0.96 -17.34
CA ASN A 166 12.25 -0.82 -18.79
C ASN A 166 11.05 -1.40 -19.55
N GLY A 167 10.03 -1.93 -18.86
CA GLY A 167 8.83 -2.45 -19.50
C GLY A 167 8.96 -3.83 -20.13
N ASP A 168 10.08 -4.53 -19.91
CA ASP A 168 10.25 -5.93 -20.29
C ASP A 168 9.55 -6.82 -19.26
N SER A 169 8.60 -7.63 -19.74
CA SER A 169 7.96 -8.69 -18.96
C SER A 169 9.01 -9.76 -18.64
N LEU A 170 9.01 -10.28 -17.41
CA LEU A 170 9.84 -11.42 -17.03
C LEU A 170 9.47 -12.63 -17.91
N SER A 171 10.47 -13.20 -18.58
CA SER A 171 10.38 -14.46 -19.32
C SER A 171 10.26 -15.67 -18.42
#